data_AF-A0A9P6XYG2-F1
#
_entry.id   AF-A0A9P6XYG2-F1
#
_cell.length_a   1.000
_cell.length_b   1.000
_cell.length_c   1.000
_cell.angle_alpha   90.00
_cell.angle_beta   90.00
_cell.angle_gamma   90.00
#
_symmetry.space_group_name_H-M   'P 1'
#
loop_
_entity.id
_entity.type
_entity.pdbx_description
1 polymer ?
#
loop_
_entity_poly.entity_id
_entity_poly.type
_entity_poly.pdbx_seq_one_letter_code
_entity_poly.pdbx_strand_id
1 'polypeptide(L)'
;MCPSEVTVPRPIHRQAGFTLIEMMVVMTILTFLIVLAGSSIKRQADETAAESTGRYLAQIRGAVVNLQIQHEAWLGGENIDGAPTGTYPPPPTLNWVDAPGARVARGGVADLASLGLLPPNAPRFPSLGETARFILVREGACPGDNCRTGAYVYTCQPISDILPAWQGDIGFRGLWRA
;
A
#
# COMPACT_ATOMS: atom_id res chain seq x y z
N MET A 1 -54.53 -31.53 -67.00
CA MET A 1 -53.25 -32.22 -66.75
C MET A 1 -52.57 -31.58 -65.55
N CYS A 2 -52.37 -32.32 -64.47
CA CYS A 2 -51.69 -31.85 -63.26
C CYS A 2 -50.19 -32.18 -63.34
N PRO A 3 -49.27 -31.30 -62.87
CA PRO A 3 -47.88 -31.68 -62.65
C PRO A 3 -47.75 -32.38 -61.29
N SER A 4 -47.13 -33.56 -61.27
CA SER A 4 -46.81 -34.33 -60.08
C SER A 4 -45.52 -33.81 -59.44
N GLU A 5 -45.63 -33.31 -58.21
CA GLU A 5 -44.54 -32.88 -57.37
C GLU A 5 -43.83 -34.10 -56.76
N VAL A 6 -42.57 -34.30 -57.13
CA VAL A 6 -41.73 -35.40 -56.62
C VAL A 6 -40.95 -34.90 -55.41
N THR A 7 -41.40 -35.27 -54.22
CA THR A 7 -40.68 -34.99 -52.97
C THR A 7 -39.54 -35.99 -52.79
N VAL A 8 -38.30 -35.55 -52.97
CA VAL A 8 -37.11 -36.34 -52.67
C VAL A 8 -36.82 -36.27 -51.16
N PRO A 9 -36.71 -37.40 -50.43
CA PRO A 9 -36.36 -37.37 -49.02
C PRO A 9 -34.89 -36.96 -48.86
N ARG A 10 -34.65 -35.86 -48.12
CA ARG A 10 -33.30 -35.51 -47.66
C ARG A 10 -32.96 -36.32 -46.41
N PRO A 11 -31.82 -37.05 -46.37
CA PRO A 11 -31.37 -37.69 -45.15
C PRO A 11 -30.98 -36.61 -44.13
N ILE A 12 -31.65 -36.60 -42.98
CA ILE A 12 -31.23 -35.81 -41.83
C ILE A 12 -30.02 -36.53 -41.23
N HIS A 13 -28.82 -36.00 -41.49
CA HIS A 13 -27.64 -36.44 -40.74
C HIS A 13 -27.82 -36.08 -39.27
N ARG A 14 -27.93 -37.11 -38.41
CA ARG A 14 -27.80 -36.96 -36.95
C ARG A 14 -26.34 -36.64 -36.59
N GLN A 15 -25.92 -35.40 -36.84
CA GLN A 15 -24.76 -34.78 -36.20
C GLN A 15 -25.26 -34.07 -34.93
N ALA A 16 -25.49 -34.81 -33.84
CA ALA A 16 -26.09 -34.22 -32.63
C ALA A 16 -25.39 -34.57 -31.31
N GLY A 17 -24.37 -35.44 -31.32
CA GLY A 17 -23.68 -35.86 -30.09
C GLY A 17 -22.24 -35.37 -29.97
N PHE A 18 -21.47 -35.48 -31.05
CA PHE A 18 -20.02 -35.26 -31.00
C PHE A 18 -19.63 -33.79 -30.86
N THR A 19 -20.32 -32.89 -31.58
CA THR A 19 -20.03 -31.45 -31.56
C THR A 19 -20.40 -30.77 -30.24
N LEU A 20 -21.45 -31.24 -29.54
CA LEU A 20 -21.83 -30.69 -28.23
C LEU A 20 -20.84 -31.07 -27.14
N ILE A 21 -20.38 -32.32 -27.12
CA ILE A 21 -19.38 -32.79 -26.15
C ILE A 21 -18.05 -32.08 -26.38
N GLU A 22 -17.61 -31.99 -27.64
CA GLU A 22 -16.37 -31.28 -28.01
C GLU A 22 -16.41 -29.81 -27.58
N MET A 23 -17.52 -29.12 -27.84
CA MET A 23 -17.68 -27.71 -27.43
C MET A 23 -17.74 -27.55 -25.91
N MET A 24 -18.37 -28.49 -25.19
CA MET A 24 -18.34 -28.48 -23.71
C MET A 24 -16.92 -28.65 -23.18
N VAL A 25 -16.15 -29.59 -23.74
CA VAL A 25 -14.75 -29.82 -23.34
C VAL A 25 -13.92 -28.57 -23.62
N VAL A 26 -14.06 -27.96 -24.79
CA VAL A 26 -13.36 -26.71 -25.15
C VAL A 26 -13.70 -25.57 -24.19
N MET A 27 -14.99 -25.36 -23.88
CA MET A 27 -15.40 -24.33 -22.92
C MET A 27 -14.83 -24.60 -21.51
N THR A 28 -14.81 -25.86 -21.07
CA THR A 28 -14.27 -26.23 -19.76
C THR A 28 -12.77 -25.96 -19.69
N ILE A 29 -12.02 -26.31 -20.75
CA ILE A 29 -10.59 -26.02 -20.84
C ILE A 29 -10.35 -24.51 -20.87
N LEU A 30 -11.13 -23.76 -21.66
CA LEU A 30 -10.99 -22.30 -21.78
C LEU A 30 -11.23 -21.59 -20.44
N THR A 31 -12.29 -21.96 -19.73
CA THR A 31 -12.59 -21.41 -18.40
C THR A 31 -11.50 -21.73 -17.39
N PHE A 32 -10.98 -22.96 -17.39
CA PHE A 32 -9.87 -23.34 -16.52
C PHE A 32 -8.61 -22.50 -16.82
N LEU A 33 -8.29 -22.30 -18.10
CA LEU A 33 -7.17 -21.45 -18.53
C LEU A 33 -7.37 -19.99 -18.10
N ILE A 34 -8.58 -19.44 -18.21
CA ILE A 34 -8.89 -18.07 -17.78
C ILE A 34 -8.67 -17.91 -16.27
N VAL A 35 -9.13 -18.86 -15.45
CA VAL A 35 -8.96 -18.80 -13.99
C VAL A 35 -7.48 -18.88 -13.61
N LEU A 36 -6.72 -19.78 -14.25
CA LEU A 36 -5.29 -19.90 -14.01
C LEU A 36 -4.52 -18.65 -14.44
N ALA A 37 -4.82 -18.10 -15.62
CA ALA A 37 -4.19 -16.89 -16.15
C ALA A 37 -4.57 -15.62 -15.37
N GLY A 38 -5.80 -15.51 -14.88
CA GLY A 38 -6.23 -14.37 -14.06
C GLY A 38 -5.41 -14.23 -12.78
N SER A 39 -5.00 -15.36 -12.18
CA SER A 39 -4.19 -15.35 -10.95
C SER A 39 -2.77 -14.80 -11.15
N SER A 40 -2.15 -15.01 -12.31
CA SER A 40 -0.79 -14.54 -12.58
C SER A 40 -0.74 -13.04 -12.92
N ILE A 41 -1.76 -12.53 -13.61
CA ILE A 41 -1.89 -11.10 -13.92
C ILE A 41 -2.05 -10.29 -12.63
N LYS A 42 -2.86 -10.79 -11.67
CA LYS A 42 -3.01 -10.13 -10.37
C LYS A 42 -1.67 -10.04 -9.62
N ARG A 43 -0.92 -11.14 -9.57
CA ARG A 43 0.40 -11.17 -8.89
C ARG A 43 1.38 -10.16 -9.48
N GLN A 44 1.43 -10.02 -10.79
CA GLN A 44 2.34 -9.05 -11.44
C GLN A 44 1.97 -7.60 -11.12
N ALA A 45 0.67 -7.29 -11.02
CA ALA A 45 0.20 -5.97 -10.60
C ALA A 45 0.60 -5.68 -9.14
N ASP A 46 0.44 -6.67 -8.25
CA ASP A 46 0.79 -6.54 -6.83
C ASP A 46 2.31 -6.38 -6.64
N GLU A 47 3.12 -7.15 -7.35
CA GLU A 47 4.59 -7.05 -7.31
C GLU A 47 5.08 -5.65 -7.73
N THR A 48 4.53 -5.12 -8.82
CA THR A 48 4.92 -3.79 -9.32
C THR A 48 4.55 -2.70 -8.32
N ALA A 49 3.39 -2.83 -7.70
CA ALA A 49 2.87 -1.84 -6.76
C ALA A 49 3.52 -1.98 -5.36
N ALA A 50 4.00 -3.17 -4.99
CA ALA A 50 4.84 -3.39 -3.83
C ALA A 50 6.23 -2.77 -4.03
N GLU A 51 6.82 -2.90 -5.22
CA GLU A 51 8.14 -2.32 -5.52
C GLU A 51 8.13 -0.78 -5.42
N SER A 52 7.12 -0.12 -6.00
CA SER A 52 6.98 1.34 -5.91
C SER A 52 6.77 1.82 -4.47
N THR A 53 5.97 1.10 -3.69
CA THR A 53 5.72 1.41 -2.27
C THR A 53 6.97 1.19 -1.42
N GLY A 54 7.76 0.15 -1.72
CA GLY A 54 9.05 -0.11 -1.07
C GLY A 54 10.05 1.03 -1.29
N ARG A 55 10.17 1.53 -2.53
CA ARG A 55 11.02 2.70 -2.83
C ARG A 55 10.56 3.96 -2.10
N TYR A 56 9.24 4.19 -2.04
CA TYR A 56 8.66 5.32 -1.31
C TYR A 56 8.97 5.26 0.20
N LEU A 57 8.77 4.11 0.85
CA LEU A 57 9.06 3.95 2.28
C LEU A 57 10.55 4.06 2.58
N ALA A 58 11.42 3.58 1.69
CA ALA A 58 12.86 3.75 1.82
C ALA A 58 13.28 5.23 1.78
N GLN A 59 12.67 6.03 0.90
CA GLN A 59 12.92 7.48 0.83
C GLN A 59 12.48 8.20 2.12
N ILE A 60 11.27 7.90 2.62
CA ILE A 60 10.80 8.50 3.87
C ILE A 60 11.66 8.08 5.05
N ARG A 61 12.06 6.81 5.13
CA ARG A 61 12.98 6.34 6.17
C ARG A 61 14.30 7.11 6.12
N GLY A 62 14.85 7.31 4.92
CA GLY A 62 16.04 8.15 4.72
C GLY A 62 15.84 9.59 5.22
N ALA A 63 14.71 10.20 4.92
CA ALA A 63 14.37 11.54 5.39
C ALA A 63 14.22 11.62 6.92
N VAL A 64 13.60 10.62 7.55
CA VAL A 64 13.45 10.55 9.02
C VAL A 64 14.81 10.33 9.69
N VAL A 65 15.67 9.49 9.14
CA VAL A 65 17.05 9.33 9.64
C VAL A 65 17.83 10.63 9.51
N ASN A 66 17.69 11.35 8.39
CA ASN A 66 18.31 12.66 8.22
C ASN A 66 17.78 13.68 9.24
N LEU A 67 16.47 13.67 9.53
CA LEU A 67 15.89 14.47 10.60
C LEU A 67 16.54 14.17 11.95
N GLN A 68 16.72 12.89 12.28
CA GLN A 68 17.34 12.47 13.54
C GLN A 68 18.79 12.93 13.67
N ILE A 69 19.57 12.84 12.59
CA ILE A 69 20.97 13.27 12.58
C ILE A 69 21.06 14.80 12.70
N GLN A 70 20.27 15.55 11.94
CA GLN A 70 20.31 17.01 11.97
C GLN A 70 19.82 17.58 13.31
N HIS A 71 18.84 16.92 13.94
CA HIS A 71 18.18 17.43 15.14
C HIS A 71 18.50 16.58 16.38
N GLU A 72 19.67 15.96 16.44
CA GLU A 72 20.04 15.07 17.55
C GLU A 72 19.92 15.73 18.92
N ALA A 73 20.38 16.98 19.06
CA ALA A 73 20.30 17.74 20.31
C ALA A 73 18.85 18.04 20.71
N TRP A 74 18.01 18.40 19.73
CA TRP A 74 16.58 18.56 19.96
C TRP A 74 15.96 17.24 20.41
N LEU A 75 16.22 16.12 19.74
CA LEU A 75 15.74 14.77 20.11
C LEU A 75 16.23 14.33 21.50
N GLY A 76 17.46 14.66 21.87
CA GLY A 76 18.04 14.38 23.19
C GLY A 76 17.42 15.20 24.31
N GLY A 77 16.71 16.29 23.98
CA GLY A 77 16.15 17.20 24.97
C GLY A 77 17.20 18.07 25.64
N GLU A 78 18.32 18.29 24.94
CA GLU A 78 19.31 19.26 25.36
C GLU A 78 18.71 20.67 25.30
N ASN A 79 19.15 21.53 26.22
CA ASN A 79 18.69 22.91 26.24
C ASN A 79 19.40 23.69 25.13
N ILE A 80 18.72 23.86 23.99
CA ILE A 80 19.23 24.55 22.80
C ILE A 80 18.89 26.06 22.78
N ASP A 81 18.11 26.55 23.75
CA ASP A 81 17.60 27.93 23.80
C ASP A 81 18.69 28.99 24.00
N GLY A 82 19.89 28.58 24.43
CA GLY A 82 21.06 29.45 24.64
C GLY A 82 22.19 29.27 23.63
N ALA A 83 22.02 28.42 22.61
CA ALA A 83 23.08 28.17 21.63
C ALA A 83 23.25 29.37 20.66
N PRO A 84 24.48 29.65 20.18
CA PRO A 84 24.70 30.65 19.14
C PRO A 84 23.86 30.37 17.89
N THR A 85 23.43 31.43 17.22
CA THR A 85 22.65 31.30 15.97
C THR A 85 23.47 30.56 14.91
N GLY A 86 22.90 29.50 14.35
CA GLY A 86 23.56 28.63 13.36
C GLY A 86 24.31 27.42 13.93
N THR A 87 24.38 27.26 15.26
CA THR A 87 24.96 26.03 15.87
C THR A 87 24.03 24.83 15.72
N TYR A 88 22.72 25.03 15.84
CA TYR A 88 21.71 23.99 15.64
C TYR A 88 20.68 24.44 14.61
N PRO A 89 20.14 23.51 13.79
CA PRO A 89 19.00 23.82 12.95
C PRO A 89 17.77 24.17 13.81
N PRO A 90 16.87 25.02 13.29
CA PRO A 90 15.66 25.40 14.02
C PRO A 90 14.83 24.15 14.34
N PRO A 91 14.32 24.02 15.58
CA PRO A 91 13.59 22.84 15.99
C PRO A 91 12.33 22.66 15.12
N PRO A 92 12.00 21.42 14.74
CA PRO A 92 10.79 21.17 13.97
C PRO A 92 9.55 21.49 14.83
N THR A 93 8.46 21.94 14.19
CA THR A 93 7.19 22.31 14.84
C THR A 93 6.37 21.10 15.30
N LEU A 94 7.04 20.04 15.76
CA LEU A 94 6.44 18.79 16.21
C LEU A 94 6.20 18.88 17.72
N ASN A 95 4.96 18.59 18.14
CA ASN A 95 4.60 18.61 19.55
C ASN A 95 4.93 17.27 20.22
N TRP A 96 5.65 17.34 21.35
CA TRP A 96 5.87 16.18 22.21
C TRP A 96 4.65 15.91 23.08
N VAL A 97 4.23 14.66 23.14
CA VAL A 97 3.14 14.15 23.97
C VAL A 97 3.73 13.18 24.97
N ASP A 98 3.44 13.36 26.26
CA ASP A 98 3.89 12.44 27.30
C ASP A 98 3.10 11.11 27.24
N ALA A 99 3.82 10.00 27.33
CA ALA A 99 3.31 8.63 27.41
C ALA A 99 3.94 7.92 28.63
N PRO A 100 3.38 6.80 29.12
CA PRO A 100 3.93 6.09 30.26
C PRO A 100 5.37 5.63 30.01
N GLY A 101 6.34 6.28 30.67
CA GLY A 101 7.77 5.97 30.53
C GLY A 101 8.45 6.52 29.27
N ALA A 102 7.76 7.31 28.45
CA ALA A 102 8.31 7.85 27.21
C ALA A 102 7.66 9.18 26.79
N ARG A 103 8.34 9.99 25.99
CA ARG A 103 7.73 11.11 25.26
C ARG A 103 7.68 10.79 23.78
N VAL A 104 6.55 11.08 23.14
CA VAL A 104 6.32 10.78 21.73
C VAL A 104 5.93 12.02 20.95
N ALA A 105 6.62 12.29 19.85
CA ALA A 105 6.22 13.30 18.87
C ALA A 105 5.77 12.59 17.59
N ARG A 106 4.63 13.01 17.03
CA ARG A 106 4.07 12.41 15.81
C ARG A 106 4.14 13.43 14.67
N GLY A 107 4.53 12.97 13.49
CA GLY A 107 4.57 13.79 12.28
C GLY A 107 4.16 13.01 11.03
N GLY A 108 3.97 13.73 9.95
CA GLY A 108 3.64 13.18 8.63
C GLY A 108 4.60 13.61 7.53
N VAL A 109 4.35 13.12 6.31
CA VAL A 109 5.13 13.48 5.12
C VAL A 109 5.12 14.98 4.86
N ALA A 110 4.03 15.68 5.18
CA ALA A 110 3.93 17.13 5.04
C ALA A 110 4.93 17.88 5.92
N ASP A 111 5.20 17.38 7.13
CA ASP A 111 6.18 17.98 8.05
C ASP A 111 7.61 17.73 7.58
N LEU A 112 7.90 16.54 7.03
CA LEU A 112 9.21 16.27 6.43
C LEU A 112 9.44 17.09 5.15
N ALA A 113 8.38 17.36 4.39
CA ALA A 113 8.43 18.21 3.20
C ALA A 113 8.63 19.69 3.57
N SER A 114 7.98 20.20 4.62
CA SER A 114 8.19 21.57 5.10
C SER A 114 9.60 21.78 5.65
N LEU A 115 10.21 20.74 6.22
CA LEU A 115 11.61 20.74 6.66
C LEU A 115 12.62 20.60 5.51
N GLY A 116 12.16 20.45 4.26
CA GLY A 116 13.04 20.30 3.10
C GLY A 116 13.83 18.99 3.07
N LEU A 117 13.42 17.99 3.86
CA LEU A 117 14.10 16.70 3.96
C LEU A 117 13.66 15.70 2.89
N LEU A 118 12.56 16.01 2.19
CA LEU A 118 12.14 15.27 1.00
C LEU A 118 12.53 16.04 -0.27
N PRO A 119 12.93 15.33 -1.33
CA PRO A 119 13.12 15.97 -2.62
C PRO A 119 11.77 16.58 -3.10
N PRO A 120 11.78 17.73 -3.79
CA PRO A 120 10.57 18.48 -4.12
C PRO A 120 9.59 17.74 -5.04
N ASN A 121 10.05 16.68 -5.70
CA ASN A 121 9.27 15.79 -6.56
C ASN A 121 8.83 14.49 -5.86
N ALA A 122 9.01 14.36 -4.54
CA ALA A 122 8.59 13.17 -3.82
C ALA A 122 7.05 13.05 -3.88
N PRO A 123 6.51 11.90 -4.31
CA PRO A 123 5.08 11.68 -4.35
C PRO A 123 4.50 11.74 -2.94
N ARG A 124 3.36 12.42 -2.75
CA ARG A 124 2.70 12.55 -1.45
C ARG A 124 2.00 11.26 -0.99
N PHE A 125 1.71 10.36 -1.94
CA PHE A 125 0.96 9.14 -1.72
C PHE A 125 1.62 7.97 -2.47
N PRO A 126 1.78 6.79 -1.85
CA PRO A 126 2.19 5.57 -2.55
C PRO A 126 1.05 4.98 -3.38
N SER A 127 1.35 4.06 -4.29
CA SER A 127 0.34 3.41 -5.14
C SER A 127 -0.55 2.38 -4.41
N LEU A 128 -0.08 1.80 -3.28
CA LEU A 128 -0.82 0.78 -2.50
C LEU A 128 -1.19 1.22 -1.07
N GLY A 129 -1.18 2.51 -0.75
CA GLY A 129 -1.39 2.91 0.64
C GLY A 129 -1.79 4.36 0.86
N GLU A 130 -2.26 4.62 2.07
CA GLU A 130 -2.49 5.97 2.56
C GLU A 130 -1.16 6.62 3.01
N THR A 131 -1.19 7.92 3.31
CA THR A 131 0.00 8.70 3.71
C THR A 131 0.82 8.01 4.80
N ALA A 132 2.15 8.04 4.64
CA ALA A 132 3.06 7.56 5.68
C ALA A 132 3.10 8.54 6.85
N ARG A 133 3.26 8.00 8.06
CA ARG A 133 3.43 8.75 9.28
C ARG A 133 4.69 8.27 9.99
N PHE A 134 5.26 9.13 10.82
CA PHE A 134 6.38 8.76 11.66
C PHE A 134 6.13 9.19 13.09
N ILE A 135 6.72 8.45 14.02
CA ILE A 135 6.75 8.77 15.43
C ILE A 135 8.19 8.81 15.89
N LEU A 136 8.50 9.81 16.70
CA LEU A 136 9.75 9.95 17.41
C LEU A 136 9.47 9.61 18.86
N VAL A 137 10.30 8.79 19.48
CA VAL A 137 10.14 8.32 20.85
C VAL A 137 11.38 8.70 21.65
N ARG A 138 11.17 9.18 22.87
CA ARG A 138 12.20 9.33 23.89
C ARG A 138 11.82 8.46 25.06
N GLU A 139 12.66 7.51 25.40
CA GLU A 139 12.46 6.62 26.54
C GLU A 139 13.46 7.00 27.65
N GLY A 140 12.98 6.99 28.90
CA GLY A 140 13.79 7.34 30.07
C GLY A 140 13.85 8.84 30.36
N ALA A 141 14.77 9.22 31.25
CA ALA A 141 14.99 10.60 31.68
C ALA A 141 15.90 11.31 30.68
N CYS A 142 15.32 12.09 29.76
CA CYS A 142 16.03 12.92 28.81
C CYS A 142 16.05 14.38 29.28
N PRO A 143 17.22 15.05 29.35
CA PRO A 143 18.57 14.58 28.95
C PRO A 143 19.29 13.72 30.02
N GLY A 144 20.10 12.74 29.60
CA GLY A 144 20.91 11.91 30.50
C GLY A 144 21.36 10.55 29.92
N ASP A 145 22.17 9.79 30.67
CA ASP A 145 22.78 8.52 30.21
C ASP A 145 21.77 7.41 29.90
N ASN A 146 20.57 7.50 30.45
CA ASN A 146 19.47 6.55 30.22
C ASN A 146 18.48 7.04 29.15
N CYS A 147 18.78 8.13 28.44
CA CYS A 147 17.93 8.66 27.38
C CYS A 147 18.10 7.83 26.10
N ARG A 148 17.05 7.13 25.69
CA ARG A 148 17.02 6.40 24.40
C ARG A 148 16.08 7.11 23.45
N THR A 149 16.60 7.52 22.30
CA THR A 149 15.79 8.11 21.23
C THR A 149 15.55 7.07 20.14
N GLY A 150 14.31 7.03 19.64
CA GLY A 150 13.90 6.11 18.59
C GLY A 150 13.04 6.83 17.56
N ALA A 151 12.99 6.30 16.35
CA ALA A 151 12.05 6.72 15.33
C ALA A 151 11.43 5.50 14.66
N TYR A 152 10.13 5.56 14.43
CA TYR A 152 9.40 4.53 13.71
C TYR A 152 8.60 5.18 12.59
N VAL A 153 8.61 4.55 11.42
CA VAL A 153 7.83 4.95 10.26
C VAL A 153 6.77 3.89 10.01
N TYR A 154 5.52 4.30 9.83
CA TYR A 154 4.41 3.40 9.62
C TYR A 154 3.41 3.99 8.61
N THR A 155 2.64 3.12 7.96
CA THR A 155 1.51 3.51 7.12
C THR A 155 0.21 3.34 7.92
N CYS A 156 -0.81 4.14 7.58
CA CYS A 156 -2.09 4.11 8.31
C CYS A 156 -2.92 2.87 7.95
N GLN A 157 -2.73 2.37 6.74
CA GLN A 157 -3.31 1.15 6.21
C GLN A 157 -2.19 0.08 6.10
N PRO A 158 -2.48 -1.20 6.41
CA PRO A 158 -1.56 -2.27 6.04
C PRO A 158 -1.34 -2.30 4.52
N ILE A 159 -0.11 -2.61 4.10
CA ILE A 159 0.16 -2.98 2.71
C ILE A 159 -0.40 -4.39 2.55
N SER A 160 -1.67 -4.47 2.16
CA SER A 160 -2.36 -5.72 1.93
C SER A 160 -2.78 -5.81 0.47
N ASP A 161 -2.72 -7.01 -0.10
CA ASP A 161 -3.21 -7.41 -1.45
C ASP A 161 -4.74 -7.21 -1.64
N ILE A 162 -5.38 -6.58 -0.66
CA ILE A 162 -6.79 -6.30 -0.53
C ILE A 162 -6.92 -4.81 -0.22
N LEU A 163 -6.74 -3.96 -1.23
CA LEU A 163 -7.64 -2.81 -1.26
C LEU A 163 -9.04 -3.36 -1.56
N PRO A 164 -10.07 -3.02 -0.76
CA PRO A 164 -11.43 -3.17 -1.25
C PRO A 164 -11.59 -2.15 -2.38
N ALA A 165 -11.26 -2.57 -3.61
CA ALA A 165 -11.47 -1.81 -4.84
C ALA A 165 -12.98 -1.67 -5.18
N TRP A 166 -13.85 -1.79 -4.18
CA TRP A 166 -15.30 -1.69 -4.30
C TRP A 166 -15.88 -0.98 -3.05
N GLN A 167 -15.48 0.28 -2.82
CA GLN A 167 -16.39 1.24 -2.18
C GLN A 167 -17.28 1.84 -3.29
N GLY A 168 -18.04 0.97 -3.91
CA GLY A 168 -19.03 1.25 -4.95
C GLY A 168 -20.11 0.18 -4.81
N ASP A 169 -21.01 0.40 -3.85
CA ASP A 169 -22.35 -0.16 -3.73
C ASP A 169 -22.65 -1.49 -4.42
N ILE A 170 -22.27 -2.61 -3.80
CA ILE A 170 -23.13 -3.81 -3.84
C ILE A 170 -23.00 -4.53 -2.50
N GLY A 171 -24.07 -4.48 -1.72
CA GLY A 171 -24.14 -5.17 -0.43
C GLY A 171 -23.94 -6.67 -0.57
N PHE A 172 -22.90 -7.20 0.04
CA PHE A 172 -22.83 -8.61 0.42
C PHE A 172 -22.58 -8.69 1.93
N ARG A 173 -23.69 -8.88 2.66
CA ARG A 173 -23.67 -9.49 3.99
C ARG A 173 -23.05 -10.89 3.86
N GLY A 174 -21.86 -11.08 4.41
CA GLY A 174 -21.27 -12.40 4.66
C GLY A 174 -20.24 -12.23 5.77
N LEU A 175 -20.66 -12.16 7.03
CA LEU A 175 -20.75 -13.35 7.89
C LEU A 175 -19.44 -14.16 7.88
N TRP A 176 -18.43 -13.66 8.60
CA TRP A 176 -17.39 -14.51 9.16
C TRP A 176 -17.47 -14.41 10.67
N ARG A 177 -17.86 -15.52 11.29
CA ARG A 177 -17.85 -15.79 12.72
C ARG A 177 -17.04 -17.08 12.91
N ALA A 178 -16.23 -17.07 13.96
CA ALA A 178 -15.29 -18.08 14.47
C ALA A 178 -13.93 -18.10 13.79
#